data_AF-A0A9X0PN65-F1
#
_entry.id   AF-A0A9X0PN65-F1
#
_cell.length_a   1.000
_cell.length_b   1.000
_cell.length_c   1.000
_cell.angle_alpha   90.00
_cell.angle_beta   90.00
_cell.angle_gamma   90.00
#
_symmetry.space_group_name_H-M   'P 1'
#
loop_
_entity.id
_entity.type
_entity.pdbx_description
1 polymer ?
#
loop_
_entity_poly.entity_id
_entity_poly.type
_entity_poly.pdbx_seq_one_letter_code
_entity_poly.pdbx_strand_id
1 'polypeptide(L)'
;MQGDKTDSDNALGYYMWSISDNRLIMDAITAECHGFSEPVASRGVTIEEILERIDIEMRDRVAQAIFDSITTGVFFDQRYKVNLPDGSSRWIAAKGRAIFDPEGTPFLGIGSVRDITLKKPYQFEPRQ
;
A
#
# COMPACT_ATOMS: atom_id res chain seq x y z
N MET A 1 -7.34 -13.98 30.01
CA MET A 1 -6.40 -13.99 28.87
C MET A 1 -6.52 -12.64 28.17
N GLN A 2 -5.74 -11.66 28.61
CA GLN A 2 -5.71 -10.32 28.03
C GLN A 2 -4.62 -10.36 26.94
N GLY A 3 -5.03 -10.35 25.67
CA GLY A 3 -4.09 -10.22 24.56
C GLY A 3 -3.45 -8.84 24.61
N ASP A 4 -2.12 -8.84 24.60
CA ASP A 4 -1.23 -7.70 24.63
C ASP A 4 -1.57 -6.72 23.49
N LYS A 5 -1.98 -5.49 23.82
CA LYS A 5 -2.31 -4.41 22.86
C LYS A 5 -1.08 -3.54 22.58
N THR A 6 0.05 -4.17 22.29
CA THR A 6 1.34 -3.48 22.26
C THR A 6 2.18 -3.94 21.07
N ASP A 7 1.70 -3.70 19.83
CA ASP A 7 2.60 -3.65 18.65
C ASP A 7 1.97 -3.15 17.33
N SER A 8 0.69 -2.72 17.30
CA SER A 8 0.04 -2.30 16.04
C SER A 8 0.62 -1.03 15.42
N ASP A 9 1.34 -0.21 16.20
CA ASP A 9 1.81 1.12 15.76
C ASP A 9 3.02 1.07 14.82
N ASN A 10 3.65 -0.09 14.64
CA ASN A 10 4.76 -0.27 13.69
C ASN A 10 4.64 -1.55 12.85
N ALA A 11 3.43 -2.11 12.75
CA ALA A 11 3.16 -3.31 11.98
C ALA A 11 3.55 -3.10 10.51
N LEU A 12 4.38 -4.00 9.98
CA LEU A 12 4.79 -4.00 8.59
C LEU A 12 4.01 -5.09 7.86
N GLY A 13 3.21 -4.69 6.89
CA GLY A 13 2.51 -5.59 5.99
C GLY A 13 3.30 -5.83 4.70
N TYR A 14 2.90 -6.88 3.99
CA TYR A 14 3.49 -7.30 2.73
C TYR A 14 2.42 -7.58 1.67
N TYR A 15 2.83 -7.42 0.42
CA TYR A 15 2.03 -7.80 -0.74
C TYR A 15 2.87 -8.51 -1.79
N MET A 16 2.16 -9.25 -2.64
CA MET A 16 2.68 -9.86 -3.85
C MET A 16 1.70 -9.58 -4.98
N TRP A 17 2.21 -9.09 -6.11
CA TRP A 17 1.42 -8.76 -7.28
C TRP A 17 1.86 -9.62 -8.48
N SER A 18 0.99 -10.52 -8.93
CA SER A 18 1.13 -11.12 -10.26
C SER A 18 0.81 -10.04 -11.29
N ILE A 19 1.83 -9.59 -12.03
CA ILE A 19 1.69 -8.48 -12.98
C ILE A 19 0.90 -8.94 -14.21
N SER A 20 1.15 -10.17 -14.68
CA SER A 20 0.44 -10.74 -15.83
C SER A 20 -1.05 -10.96 -15.57
N ASP A 21 -1.40 -11.38 -14.35
CA ASP A 21 -2.79 -11.66 -13.98
C ASP A 21 -3.49 -10.46 -13.35
N ASN A 22 -2.77 -9.34 -13.21
CA ASN A 22 -3.17 -8.16 -12.46
C ASN A 22 -3.80 -8.51 -11.09
N ARG A 23 -3.09 -9.33 -10.32
CA ARG A 23 -3.60 -9.92 -9.08
C ARG A 23 -2.69 -9.64 -7.91
N LEU A 24 -3.06 -8.67 -7.08
CA LEU A 24 -2.34 -8.20 -5.91
C LEU A 24 -2.91 -8.84 -4.65
N ILE A 25 -2.16 -9.78 -4.09
CA ILE A 25 -2.46 -10.48 -2.84
C ILE A 25 -1.78 -9.73 -1.69
N MET A 26 -2.54 -9.50 -0.62
CA MET A 26 -2.07 -8.77 0.56
C MET A 26 -2.18 -9.65 1.80
N ASP A 27 -1.26 -9.45 2.73
CA ASP A 27 -1.45 -9.92 4.10
C ASP A 27 -2.50 -9.08 4.86
N ALA A 28 -2.83 -9.50 6.08
CA ALA A 28 -3.85 -8.84 6.89
C ALA A 28 -3.52 -7.36 7.19
N ILE A 29 -2.24 -7.02 7.39
CA ILE A 29 -1.82 -5.65 7.72
C ILE A 29 -1.98 -4.74 6.50
N THR A 30 -1.55 -5.21 5.33
CA THR A 30 -1.68 -4.44 4.08
C THR A 30 -3.14 -4.32 3.64
N ALA A 31 -3.93 -5.38 3.84
CA ALA A 31 -5.37 -5.37 3.62
C ALA A 31 -6.07 -4.32 4.50
N GLU A 32 -5.73 -4.26 5.79
CA GLU A 32 -6.26 -3.26 6.72
C GLU A 32 -5.89 -1.84 6.29
N CYS A 33 -4.63 -1.62 5.89
CA CYS A 33 -4.14 -0.32 5.40
C CYS A 33 -4.92 0.21 4.19
N HIS A 34 -5.42 -0.69 3.33
CA HIS A 34 -6.15 -0.35 2.11
C HIS A 34 -7.68 -0.53 2.23
N GLY A 35 -8.19 -0.99 3.38
CA GLY A 35 -9.62 -1.18 3.61
C GLY A 35 -10.24 -2.38 2.90
N PHE A 36 -9.46 -3.44 2.66
CA PHE A 36 -9.96 -4.71 2.13
C PHE A 36 -10.16 -5.74 3.25
N SER A 37 -11.19 -6.57 3.12
CA SER A 37 -11.35 -7.74 4.00
C SER A 37 -10.30 -8.80 3.68
N GLU A 38 -9.87 -9.57 4.67
CA GLU A 38 -8.90 -10.65 4.50
C GLU A 38 -9.29 -11.67 3.42
N PRO A 39 -10.56 -12.13 3.29
CA PRO A 39 -10.94 -13.03 2.21
C PRO A 39 -10.79 -12.42 0.80
N VAL A 40 -10.98 -11.11 0.66
CA VAL A 40 -10.77 -10.41 -0.62
C VAL A 40 -9.28 -10.25 -0.88
N ALA A 41 -8.54 -9.74 0.11
CA ALA A 41 -7.10 -9.52 0.03
C ALA A 41 -6.29 -10.80 -0.26
N SER A 42 -6.64 -11.92 0.37
CA SER A 42 -5.98 -13.22 0.16
C SER A 42 -6.29 -13.83 -1.20
N ARG A 43 -7.49 -13.59 -1.75
CA ARG A 43 -7.82 -13.95 -3.14
C ARG A 43 -7.16 -13.02 -4.15
N GLY A 44 -6.82 -11.80 -3.75
CA GLY A 44 -6.19 -10.79 -4.59
C GLY A 44 -7.18 -9.82 -5.20
N VAL A 45 -6.73 -8.59 -5.36
CA VAL A 45 -7.42 -7.46 -5.97
C VAL A 45 -6.61 -6.95 -7.17
N THR A 46 -7.20 -6.16 -8.05
CA THR A 46 -6.46 -5.55 -9.15
C THR A 46 -5.71 -4.29 -8.72
N ILE A 47 -4.72 -3.87 -9.51
CA ILE A 47 -4.02 -2.62 -9.24
C ILE A 47 -4.95 -1.40 -9.36
N GLU A 48 -5.96 -1.47 -10.21
CA GLU A 48 -6.99 -0.44 -10.36
C GLU A 48 -7.84 -0.32 -9.09
N GLU A 49 -8.24 -1.45 -8.49
CA GLU A 49 -8.95 -1.44 -7.20
C GLU A 49 -8.10 -0.82 -6.08
N ILE A 50 -6.77 -0.99 -6.10
CA ILE A 50 -5.87 -0.27 -5.19
C ILE A 50 -5.88 1.23 -5.51
N LEU A 51 -5.70 1.63 -6.77
CA LEU A 51 -5.68 3.03 -7.18
C LEU A 51 -6.99 3.75 -6.85
N GLU A 52 -8.13 3.07 -6.91
CA GLU A 52 -9.44 3.59 -6.52
C GLU A 52 -9.51 3.95 -5.02
N ARG A 53 -8.78 3.24 -4.17
CA ARG A 53 -8.65 3.57 -2.74
C ARG A 53 -7.78 4.79 -2.49
N ILE A 54 -6.89 5.14 -3.41
CA ILE A 54 -5.98 6.28 -3.24
C ILE A 54 -6.75 7.59 -3.41
N ASP A 55 -6.44 8.55 -2.54
CA ASP A 55 -6.91 9.93 -2.62
C ASP A 55 -6.67 10.49 -4.04
N ILE A 56 -7.70 11.11 -4.62
CA ILE A 56 -7.73 11.48 -6.04
C ILE A 56 -6.57 12.40 -6.43
N GLU A 57 -6.11 13.26 -5.51
CA GLU A 57 -4.99 14.18 -5.74
C GLU A 57 -3.64 13.46 -5.89
N MET A 58 -3.54 12.21 -5.42
CA MET A 58 -2.31 11.43 -5.40
C MET A 58 -2.31 10.28 -6.39
N ARG A 59 -3.49 9.90 -6.92
CA ARG A 59 -3.68 8.72 -7.74
C ARG A 59 -2.76 8.69 -8.97
N ASP A 60 -2.71 9.79 -9.73
CA ASP A 60 -1.90 9.86 -10.95
C ASP A 60 -0.41 9.70 -10.66
N ARG A 61 0.07 10.35 -9.59
CA ARG A 61 1.47 10.24 -9.15
C ARG A 61 1.82 8.82 -8.73
N VAL A 62 0.92 8.13 -8.02
CA VAL A 62 1.16 6.74 -7.59
C VAL A 62 1.08 5.78 -8.78
N ALA A 63 0.12 5.98 -9.68
CA ALA A 63 0.01 5.21 -10.92
C ALA A 63 1.27 5.33 -11.79
N GLN A 64 1.80 6.56 -11.94
CA GLN A 64 3.06 6.77 -12.66
C GLN A 64 4.22 6.05 -11.98
N ALA A 65 4.34 6.10 -10.66
CA ALA A 65 5.40 5.38 -9.94
C ALA A 65 5.29 3.85 -10.08
N ILE A 66 4.07 3.31 -10.14
CA ILE A 66 3.85 1.88 -10.43
C ILE A 66 4.32 1.57 -11.86
N PHE A 67 3.90 2.39 -12.83
CA PHE A 67 4.29 2.26 -14.23
C PHE A 67 5.81 2.29 -14.40
N ASP A 68 6.49 3.27 -13.80
CA ASP A 68 7.95 3.38 -13.84
C ASP A 68 8.60 2.13 -13.23
N SER A 69 8.06 1.60 -12.13
CA SER A 69 8.60 0.39 -11.50
C SER A 69 8.48 -0.85 -12.41
N ILE A 70 7.33 -1.07 -13.04
CA ILE A 70 7.13 -2.24 -13.90
C ILE A 70 7.81 -2.11 -15.27
N THR A 71 8.04 -0.89 -15.76
CA THR A 71 8.66 -0.70 -17.08
C THR A 71 10.17 -0.54 -17.04
N THR A 72 10.71 0.02 -15.95
CA THR A 72 12.15 0.35 -15.85
C THR A 72 12.85 -0.32 -14.68
N GLY A 73 12.10 -0.94 -13.76
CA GLY A 73 12.66 -1.54 -12.55
C GLY A 73 13.04 -0.54 -11.48
N VAL A 74 12.66 0.74 -11.63
CA VAL A 74 12.83 1.75 -10.57
C VAL A 74 12.15 1.30 -9.29
N PHE A 75 12.84 1.49 -8.16
CA PHE A 75 12.31 1.13 -6.85
C PHE A 75 11.11 2.00 -6.52
N PHE A 76 9.99 1.37 -6.19
CA PHE A 76 8.79 2.05 -5.74
C PHE A 76 8.96 2.46 -4.27
N ASP A 77 8.94 3.76 -3.96
CA ASP A 77 8.91 4.30 -2.60
C ASP A 77 7.94 5.47 -2.56
N GLN A 78 6.70 5.19 -2.15
CA GLN A 78 5.62 6.17 -2.17
C GLN A 78 4.98 6.30 -0.80
N ARG A 79 4.62 7.54 -0.45
CA ARG A 79 3.71 7.85 0.64
C ARG A 79 2.45 8.44 0.05
N TYR A 80 1.30 7.89 0.40
CA TYR A 80 0.02 8.35 -0.13
C TYR A 80 -1.11 8.08 0.86
N LYS A 81 -2.22 8.77 0.62
CA LYS A 81 -3.41 8.69 1.44
C LYS A 81 -4.41 7.72 0.80
N VAL A 82 -4.97 6.84 1.63
CA VAL A 82 -5.98 5.85 1.26
C VAL A 82 -7.29 6.24 1.93
N ASN A 83 -8.37 6.24 1.16
CA ASN A 83 -9.75 6.40 1.62
C ASN A 83 -10.37 5.04 1.91
N LEU A 84 -10.80 4.85 3.15
CA LEU A 84 -11.36 3.60 3.64
C LEU A 84 -12.88 3.54 3.43
N PRO A 85 -13.48 2.33 3.36
CA PRO A 85 -14.92 2.18 3.21
C PRO A 85 -15.76 2.86 4.31
N ASP A 86 -15.20 3.03 5.51
CA ASP A 86 -15.86 3.67 6.65
C ASP A 86 -15.84 5.21 6.59
N GLY A 87 -15.26 5.79 5.53
CA GLY A 87 -15.14 7.23 5.32
C GLY A 87 -13.94 7.86 6.01
N SER A 88 -13.16 7.10 6.79
CA SER A 88 -11.88 7.57 7.31
C SER A 88 -10.78 7.48 6.26
N SER A 89 -9.61 8.05 6.56
CA SER A 89 -8.45 7.96 5.70
C SER A 89 -7.21 7.56 6.50
N ARG A 90 -6.28 6.86 5.83
CA ARG A 90 -4.97 6.51 6.36
C ARG A 90 -3.86 7.07 5.48
N TRP A 91 -2.78 7.52 6.10
CA TRP A 91 -1.52 7.75 5.40
C TRP A 91 -0.73 6.46 5.43
N ILE A 92 -0.26 6.00 4.28
CA ILE A 92 0.54 4.79 4.19
C ILE A 92 1.86 5.06 3.48
N ALA A 93 2.89 4.34 3.90
CA ALA A 93 4.17 4.24 3.21
C ALA A 93 4.26 2.86 2.56
N ALA A 94 4.38 2.82 1.24
CA ALA A 94 4.50 1.60 0.47
C ALA A 94 5.83 1.60 -0.29
N LYS A 95 6.55 0.48 -0.17
CA LYS A 95 7.83 0.26 -0.82
C LYS A 95 7.81 -1.05 -1.58
N GLY A 96 8.45 -1.12 -2.74
CA GLY A 96 8.46 -2.34 -3.52
C GLY A 96 9.30 -2.26 -4.77
N ARG A 97 9.35 -3.36 -5.49
CA ARG A 97 10.02 -3.45 -6.79
C ARG A 97 9.33 -4.48 -7.68
N ALA A 98 9.41 -4.26 -8.98
CA ALA A 98 9.17 -5.30 -9.96
C ALA A 98 10.37 -6.27 -10.02
N ILE A 99 10.04 -7.52 -10.32
CA ILE A 99 10.96 -8.61 -10.65
C ILE A 99 10.65 -9.00 -12.09
N PHE A 100 11.72 -9.10 -12.87
CA PHE A 100 11.69 -9.35 -14.30
C PHE A 100 12.17 -10.77 -14.59
N ASP A 101 11.63 -11.38 -15.62
CA ASP A 101 12.11 -12.65 -16.17
C ASP A 101 13.42 -12.44 -16.95
N PRO A 102 14.10 -13.53 -17.41
CA PRO A 102 15.32 -13.42 -18.21
C PRO A 102 15.17 -12.61 -19.51
N GLU A 103 13.96 -12.53 -20.05
CA GLU A 103 13.62 -11.78 -21.26
C GLU A 103 13.38 -10.28 -20.99
N GLY A 104 13.39 -9.86 -19.71
CA GLY A 104 13.18 -8.46 -19.31
C GLY A 104 11.70 -8.08 -19.17
N THR A 105 10.80 -9.05 -19.08
CA THR A 105 9.37 -8.82 -18.85
C THR A 105 9.07 -8.81 -17.35
N PRO A 106 8.39 -7.79 -16.81
CA PRO A 106 8.00 -7.77 -15.40
C PRO A 106 6.92 -8.83 -15.13
N PHE A 107 7.15 -9.74 -14.17
CA PHE A 107 6.17 -10.79 -13.84
C PHE A 107 5.66 -10.72 -12.40
N LEU A 108 6.45 -10.16 -11.47
CA LEU A 108 6.11 -10.14 -10.05
C LEU A 108 6.46 -8.81 -9.40
N GLY A 109 5.50 -8.18 -8.74
CA GLY A 109 5.73 -7.09 -7.80
C GLY A 109 5.76 -7.63 -6.37
N ILE A 110 6.76 -7.24 -5.59
CA ILE A 110 6.78 -7.52 -4.14
C ILE A 110 7.10 -6.26 -3.37
N GLY A 111 6.57 -6.17 -2.16
CA GLY A 111 6.83 -5.01 -1.34
C GLY A 111 6.26 -5.10 0.06
N SER A 112 6.40 -3.98 0.76
CA SER A 112 5.92 -3.78 2.10
C SER A 112 5.11 -2.50 2.23
N VAL A 113 4.18 -2.50 3.18
CA VAL A 113 3.28 -1.40 3.47
C VAL A 113 3.25 -1.16 4.96
N ARG A 114 3.26 0.11 5.36
CA ARG A 114 3.12 0.53 6.74
C ARG A 114 2.12 1.66 6.84
N ASP A 115 1.25 1.59 7.84
CA ASP A 115 0.44 2.73 8.27
C ASP A 115 1.34 3.77 8.94
N ILE A 116 1.36 4.99 8.40
CA ILE A 116 2.11 6.13 8.91
C ILE A 116 1.17 7.25 9.38
N THR A 117 -0.11 6.95 9.57
CA THR A 117 -1.09 7.88 10.11
C THR A 117 -0.67 8.27 11.52
N LEU A 118 -0.32 9.54 11.72
CA LEU A 118 0.06 10.04 13.03
C LEU A 118 -1.15 9.95 13.98
N LYS A 119 -1.06 9.11 15.01
CA LYS A 119 -2.00 9.13 16.14
C LYS A 119 -1.68 10.30 17.07
N LYS A 120 -1.91 11.55 16.61
CA LYS A 120 -2.15 12.75 17.44
C LYS A 120 -2.41 13.98 16.55
N PRO A 121 -3.40 14.82 16.86
CA PRO A 121 -3.45 16.17 16.33
C PRO A 121 -2.23 16.93 16.89
N TYR A 122 -1.35 17.39 16.02
CA TYR A 122 -0.32 18.35 16.40
C TYR A 122 -1.05 19.65 16.79
N GLN A 123 -1.12 19.96 18.09
CA GLN A 123 -1.39 21.32 18.52
C GLN A 123 -0.20 22.17 18.06
N PHE A 124 -0.44 22.94 16.99
CA PHE A 124 0.48 23.96 16.55
C PHE A 124 0.46 25.08 17.61
N GLU A 125 1.35 25.03 18.60
CA GLU A 125 1.64 26.23 19.39
C GLU A 125 2.63 27.08 18.58
N PRO A 126 2.21 28.27 18.09
CA PRO A 126 3.15 29.19 17.48
C PRO A 126 4.13 29.64 18.57
N ARG A 127 5.42 29.34 18.41
CA ARG A 127 6.46 29.99 19.21
C ARG A 127 6.40 31.49 18.92
N GLN A 128 6.26 32.27 19.99
CA GLN A 128 6.50 33.72 20.00
C GLN A 128 7.99 34.03 19.88
#